data_AF-A0A5A7RQL5-F1
#
_entry.id   AF-A0A5A7RQL5-F1
#
_cell.length_a   1.000
_cell.length_b   1.000
_cell.length_c   1.000
_cell.angle_alpha   90.00
_cell.angle_beta   90.00
_cell.angle_gamma   90.00
#
_symmetry.space_group_name_H-M   'P 1'
#
loop_
_entity.id
_entity.type
_entity.pdbx_description
1 polymer ?
#
loop_
_entity_poly.entity_id
_entity_poly.type
_entity_poly.pdbx_seq_one_letter_code
_entity_poly.pdbx_strand_id
1 'polypeptide(L)'
;MDGKMKKFAIIIIIPLIIILTPLDATKLNSFYEIDGNILYVGGDGPNNYTSIQAAINDAEDGDIIFVYSGRYYEDIYIWKNISLIGENRNTTIIELGRGVLIYGENLAMLKIKEFTIVDGATVPDGAITLVGSRNITIEDCYFFNNFWACILTYNTTNIKISNCTFDTNLIGIEIDYSCNIAIYRCDFLRDVVGMYTYFSSFNRLLECNFNHDSDAGIYLKNSVFSFVYHCNFIHTKLPAYFTNSFFNIWNKNYWNRPRILPKIIRGEIVTNNKNIPWFNLDWHPLRSPYTQTLLNPRLTKSANE
;
A
#
# COMPACT_ATOMS: atom_id res chain seq x y z
N MET A 1 18.53 -53.46 -1.79
CA MET A 1 19.47 -52.40 -1.36
C MET A 1 19.00 -51.13 -2.02
N ASP A 2 18.20 -50.33 -1.30
CA ASP A 2 17.54 -49.15 -1.86
C ASP A 2 18.03 -47.92 -1.09
N GLY A 3 18.85 -47.11 -1.77
CA GLY A 3 19.63 -46.04 -1.18
C GLY A 3 18.80 -44.78 -0.97
N LYS A 4 18.25 -44.58 0.23
CA LYS A 4 17.65 -43.30 0.63
C LYS A 4 18.75 -42.25 0.85
N MET A 5 19.04 -41.44 -0.16
CA MET A 5 19.76 -40.18 0.03
C MET A 5 18.90 -39.22 0.87
N LYS A 6 19.33 -38.96 2.11
CA LYS A 6 18.81 -37.85 2.92
C LYS A 6 19.25 -36.54 2.26
N LYS A 7 18.34 -35.83 1.61
CA LYS A 7 18.58 -34.46 1.14
C LYS A 7 18.64 -33.54 2.35
N PHE A 8 19.84 -33.21 2.82
CA PHE A 8 20.05 -32.09 3.73
C PHE A 8 19.87 -30.80 2.92
N ALA A 9 18.90 -29.98 3.30
CA ALA A 9 18.80 -28.62 2.78
C ALA A 9 20.01 -27.82 3.31
N ILE A 10 20.98 -27.56 2.45
CA ILE A 10 22.09 -26.65 2.75
C ILE A 10 21.51 -25.24 2.70
N ILE A 11 21.33 -24.62 3.86
CA ILE A 11 21.06 -23.18 3.96
C ILE A 11 22.38 -22.49 3.63
N ILE A 12 22.53 -22.07 2.37
CA ILE A 12 23.65 -21.20 1.97
C ILE A 12 23.33 -19.81 2.52
N ILE A 13 23.99 -19.44 3.61
CA ILE A 13 24.05 -18.04 4.05
C ILE A 13 25.01 -17.35 3.08
N ILE A 14 24.47 -16.76 2.02
CA ILE A 14 25.23 -15.82 1.18
C ILE A 14 25.33 -14.53 2.00
N PRO A 15 26.53 -14.08 2.42
CA PRO A 15 26.66 -12.74 2.95
C PRO A 15 26.28 -11.78 1.82
N LEU A 16 25.20 -11.03 2.00
CA LEU A 16 24.77 -10.00 1.07
C LEU A 16 25.85 -8.90 1.09
N ILE A 17 26.85 -9.02 0.21
CA ILE A 17 27.74 -7.91 -0.10
C ILE A 17 26.85 -6.90 -0.82
N ILE A 18 26.46 -5.84 -0.10
CA ILE A 18 25.86 -4.67 -0.71
C ILE A 18 26.96 -4.05 -1.57
N ILE A 19 27.05 -4.44 -2.83
CA ILE A 19 27.82 -3.70 -3.81
C ILE A 19 27.04 -2.40 -4.03
N LEU A 20 27.43 -1.35 -3.30
CA LEU A 20 27.10 0.02 -3.66
C LEU A 20 27.87 0.31 -4.95
N THR A 21 27.40 -0.22 -6.08
CA THR A 21 27.76 0.40 -7.35
C THR A 21 27.20 1.82 -7.28
N PRO A 22 28.01 2.87 -7.53
CA PRO A 22 27.46 4.20 -7.64
C PRO A 22 26.33 4.15 -8.65
N LEU A 23 25.13 4.52 -8.21
CA LEU A 23 23.99 4.65 -9.09
C LEU A 23 24.42 5.65 -10.16
N ASP A 24 24.58 5.18 -11.39
CA ASP A 24 24.88 6.05 -12.51
C ASP A 24 23.63 6.90 -12.75
N ALA A 25 23.55 8.03 -12.04
CA ALA A 25 22.42 8.96 -12.07
C ALA A 25 22.14 9.49 -13.48
N THR A 26 23.08 9.29 -14.42
CA THR A 26 22.91 9.66 -15.82
C THR A 26 21.95 8.75 -16.59
N LYS A 27 21.62 7.56 -16.07
CA LYS A 27 20.62 6.64 -16.66
C LYS A 27 19.22 6.73 -16.04
N LEU A 28 19.01 7.60 -15.04
CA LEU A 28 17.74 7.65 -14.28
C LEU A 28 16.78 8.79 -14.69
N ASN A 29 17.08 9.55 -15.75
CA ASN A 29 16.31 10.73 -16.13
C ASN A 29 15.87 10.70 -17.61
N SER A 30 15.20 9.65 -18.05
CA SER A 30 14.09 9.87 -18.98
C SER A 30 12.84 9.99 -18.13
N PHE A 31 12.68 11.13 -17.45
CA PHE A 31 11.35 11.58 -17.12
C PHE A 31 10.64 11.66 -18.47
N TYR A 32 9.61 10.84 -18.69
CA TYR A 32 8.64 11.16 -19.72
C TYR A 32 8.19 12.58 -19.39
N GLU A 33 8.57 13.55 -20.23
CA GLU A 33 7.93 14.85 -20.19
C GLU A 33 6.44 14.59 -20.34
N ILE A 34 5.66 15.11 -19.38
CA ILE A 34 4.20 15.05 -19.41
C ILE A 34 3.78 16.04 -20.51
N ASP A 35 3.94 15.62 -21.76
CA ASP A 35 3.48 16.33 -22.97
C ASP A 35 2.13 15.79 -23.45
N GLY A 36 1.45 15.00 -22.59
CA GLY A 36 0.13 14.46 -22.85
C GLY A 36 -0.96 15.51 -22.73
N ASN A 37 -2.05 15.28 -23.45
CA ASN A 37 -3.24 16.11 -23.39
C ASN A 37 -3.97 15.94 -22.05
N ILE A 38 -4.81 16.91 -21.71
CA ILE A 38 -5.73 16.80 -20.59
C ILE A 38 -7.13 16.49 -21.12
N LEU A 39 -7.68 15.35 -20.72
CA LEU A 39 -9.06 14.96 -20.97
C LEU A 39 -9.88 15.20 -19.70
N TYR A 40 -10.96 15.95 -19.83
CA TYR A 40 -11.79 16.39 -18.70
C TYR A 40 -13.04 15.51 -18.56
N VAL A 41 -13.33 15.05 -17.34
CA VAL A 41 -14.48 14.19 -17.02
C VAL A 41 -15.41 14.89 -16.03
N GLY A 42 -16.71 14.94 -16.31
CA GLY A 42 -17.72 15.67 -15.54
C GLY A 42 -17.66 17.18 -15.76
N GLY A 43 -18.23 17.95 -14.83
CA GLY A 43 -18.33 19.42 -14.95
C GLY A 43 -19.21 19.89 -16.12
N ASP A 44 -19.27 21.21 -16.32
CA ASP A 44 -20.17 21.86 -17.30
C ASP A 44 -19.44 22.35 -18.57
N GLY A 45 -18.18 21.95 -18.76
CA GLY A 45 -17.34 22.37 -19.89
C GLY A 45 -17.72 21.71 -21.21
N PRO A 46 -17.55 22.38 -22.37
CA PRO A 46 -17.79 21.77 -23.67
C PRO A 46 -16.79 20.62 -23.91
N ASN A 47 -17.27 19.53 -24.52
CA ASN A 47 -16.50 18.33 -24.83
C ASN A 47 -15.97 17.54 -23.63
N ASN A 48 -16.43 17.83 -22.41
CA ASN A 48 -16.10 16.99 -21.27
C ASN A 48 -16.74 15.61 -21.43
N TYR A 49 -15.98 14.58 -21.08
CA TYR A 49 -16.48 13.22 -20.99
C TYR A 49 -17.45 13.11 -19.82
N THR A 50 -18.50 12.32 -19.98
CA THR A 50 -19.46 12.04 -18.90
C THR A 50 -19.02 10.86 -18.02
N SER A 51 -18.03 10.07 -18.47
CA SER A 51 -17.53 8.90 -17.76
C SER A 51 -15.99 8.84 -17.79
N ILE A 52 -15.40 8.34 -16.71
CA ILE A 52 -13.95 8.20 -16.54
C ILE A 52 -13.41 7.19 -17.56
N GLN A 53 -14.12 6.06 -17.75
CA GLN A 53 -13.67 5.04 -18.69
C GLN A 53 -13.66 5.55 -20.14
N ALA A 54 -14.61 6.40 -20.53
CA ALA A 54 -14.64 6.95 -21.89
C ALA A 54 -13.41 7.84 -22.17
N ALA A 55 -13.01 8.66 -21.20
CA ALA A 55 -11.80 9.46 -21.32
C ALA A 55 -10.55 8.58 -21.40
N ILE A 56 -10.47 7.51 -20.61
CA ILE A 56 -9.35 6.55 -20.69
C ILE A 56 -9.31 5.84 -22.05
N ASN A 57 -10.46 5.49 -22.61
CA ASN A 57 -10.55 4.84 -23.92
C ASN A 57 -9.99 5.73 -25.04
N ASP A 58 -10.17 7.05 -24.94
CA ASP A 58 -9.71 8.03 -25.93
C ASP A 58 -8.29 8.54 -25.68
N ALA A 59 -7.78 8.44 -24.46
CA ALA A 59 -6.44 8.92 -24.09
C ALA A 59 -5.30 8.20 -24.81
N GLU A 60 -4.13 8.83 -24.82
CA GLU A 60 -2.85 8.24 -25.21
C GLU A 60 -1.93 8.10 -23.99
N ASP A 61 -0.83 7.34 -24.14
CA ASP A 61 0.18 7.24 -23.10
C ASP A 61 0.78 8.63 -22.81
N GLY A 62 0.83 8.99 -21.52
CA GLY A 62 1.28 10.30 -21.05
C GLY A 62 0.16 11.28 -20.74
N ASP A 63 -1.08 11.01 -21.18
CA ASP A 63 -2.23 11.90 -20.95
C ASP A 63 -2.65 11.99 -19.48
N ILE A 64 -3.36 13.07 -19.17
CA ILE A 64 -4.00 13.32 -17.89
C ILE A 64 -5.51 13.19 -18.05
N ILE A 65 -6.13 12.33 -17.25
CA ILE A 65 -7.57 12.30 -17.04
C ILE A 65 -7.87 13.12 -15.79
N PHE A 66 -8.41 14.33 -15.99
CA PHE A 66 -8.84 15.21 -14.90
C PHE A 66 -10.33 15.04 -14.63
N VAL A 67 -10.69 14.66 -13.41
CA VAL A 67 -12.06 14.32 -13.02
C VAL A 67 -12.59 15.36 -12.04
N TYR A 68 -13.61 16.12 -12.46
CA TYR A 68 -14.27 17.11 -11.60
C TYR A 68 -14.96 16.46 -10.39
N SER A 69 -15.27 17.26 -9.37
CA SER A 69 -16.07 16.80 -8.24
C SER A 69 -17.41 16.21 -8.71
N GLY A 70 -17.78 15.07 -8.14
CA GLY A 70 -18.92 14.29 -8.58
C GLY A 70 -18.86 12.88 -8.01
N ARG A 71 -19.94 12.12 -8.22
CA ARG A 71 -20.01 10.71 -7.85
C ARG A 71 -20.13 9.89 -9.12
N TYR A 72 -19.14 9.05 -9.35
CA TYR A 72 -18.97 8.26 -10.56
C TYR A 72 -19.21 6.79 -10.23
N TYR A 73 -20.21 6.21 -10.90
CA TYR A 73 -20.60 4.82 -10.74
C TYR A 73 -20.04 4.00 -11.89
N GLU A 74 -18.77 3.62 -11.82
CA GLU A 74 -18.03 3.05 -12.94
C GLU A 74 -17.03 1.98 -12.50
N ASP A 75 -16.93 0.90 -13.30
CA ASP A 75 -15.78 -0.02 -13.32
C ASP A 75 -14.70 0.55 -14.26
N ILE A 76 -13.51 0.81 -13.72
CA ILE A 76 -12.42 1.47 -14.45
C ILE A 76 -11.31 0.45 -14.74
N TYR A 77 -11.02 0.24 -16.01
CA TYR A 77 -9.91 -0.56 -16.50
C TYR A 77 -8.87 0.34 -17.18
N ILE A 78 -7.62 0.26 -16.71
CA ILE A 78 -6.50 1.11 -17.16
C ILE A 78 -5.40 0.23 -17.75
N TRP A 79 -5.15 0.42 -19.04
CA TRP A 79 -4.07 -0.27 -19.78
C TRP A 79 -3.12 0.70 -20.49
N LYS A 80 -3.29 2.00 -20.24
CA LYS A 80 -2.48 3.10 -20.78
C LYS A 80 -1.73 3.78 -19.64
N ASN A 81 -0.53 4.26 -19.93
CA ASN A 81 0.34 4.91 -18.97
C ASN A 81 -0.10 6.37 -18.75
N ILE A 82 -1.12 6.58 -17.90
CA ILE A 82 -1.76 7.89 -17.72
C ILE A 82 -1.64 8.43 -16.28
N SER A 83 -2.07 9.67 -16.08
CA SER A 83 -2.40 10.22 -14.76
C SER A 83 -3.91 10.39 -14.59
N LEU A 84 -4.51 9.70 -13.63
CA LEU A 84 -5.91 9.86 -13.22
C LEU A 84 -5.97 10.74 -11.96
N ILE A 85 -6.53 11.94 -12.07
CA ILE A 85 -6.48 12.96 -11.03
C ILE A 85 -7.90 13.47 -10.75
N GLY A 86 -8.36 13.33 -9.51
CA GLY A 86 -9.59 13.93 -9.04
C GLY A 86 -9.38 15.39 -8.64
N GLU A 87 -10.38 16.24 -8.86
CA GLU A 87 -10.34 17.65 -8.47
C GLU A 87 -10.17 17.82 -6.96
N ASN A 88 -10.81 16.96 -6.17
CA ASN A 88 -10.73 17.02 -4.72
C ASN A 88 -11.04 15.67 -4.09
N ARG A 89 -10.13 15.20 -3.25
CA ARG A 89 -10.24 13.95 -2.48
C ARG A 89 -11.61 13.72 -1.85
N ASN A 90 -12.24 14.74 -1.28
CA ASN A 90 -13.47 14.59 -0.50
C ASN A 90 -14.75 14.63 -1.35
N THR A 91 -14.68 15.11 -2.59
CA THR A 91 -15.86 15.35 -3.43
C THR A 91 -15.79 14.68 -4.80
N THR A 92 -14.65 14.16 -5.23
CA THR A 92 -14.51 13.28 -6.39
C THR A 92 -14.56 11.82 -5.92
N ILE A 93 -15.72 11.19 -6.09
CA ILE A 93 -16.06 9.89 -5.49
C ILE A 93 -16.23 8.85 -6.59
N ILE A 94 -15.54 7.72 -6.47
CA ILE A 94 -15.74 6.53 -7.30
C ILE A 94 -16.42 5.46 -6.43
N GLU A 95 -17.54 4.93 -6.90
CA GLU A 95 -18.38 3.97 -6.18
C GLU A 95 -18.93 2.90 -7.12
N LEU A 96 -19.13 1.66 -6.66
CA LEU A 96 -19.75 0.60 -7.47
C LEU A 96 -20.76 -0.26 -6.73
N GLY A 97 -20.79 -0.24 -5.40
CA GLY A 97 -21.69 -1.07 -4.60
C GLY A 97 -21.42 -2.58 -4.68
N ARG A 98 -20.33 -3.00 -5.37
CA ARG A 98 -19.61 -4.31 -5.42
C ARG A 98 -19.02 -4.55 -6.82
N GLY A 99 -17.71 -4.51 -6.97
CA GLY A 99 -17.02 -4.70 -8.27
C GLY A 99 -15.53 -4.32 -8.20
N VAL A 100 -14.85 -4.36 -9.35
CA VAL A 100 -13.46 -3.94 -9.49
C VAL A 100 -13.44 -2.46 -9.86
N LEU A 101 -13.20 -1.58 -8.88
CA LEU A 101 -13.29 -0.13 -9.08
C LEU A 101 -12.22 0.38 -10.05
N ILE A 102 -10.95 0.06 -9.78
CA ILE A 102 -9.84 0.43 -10.65
C ILE A 102 -8.93 -0.77 -10.83
N TYR A 103 -8.81 -1.26 -12.06
CA TYR A 103 -7.92 -2.34 -12.42
C TYR A 103 -6.84 -1.85 -13.39
N GLY A 104 -5.58 -1.98 -13.00
CA GLY A 104 -4.42 -1.65 -13.82
C GLY A 104 -3.58 -2.88 -14.12
N GLU A 105 -3.28 -3.12 -15.40
CA GLU A 105 -2.50 -4.29 -15.82
C GLU A 105 -1.38 -3.97 -16.79
N ASN A 106 -0.20 -4.56 -16.55
CA ASN A 106 1.00 -4.41 -17.38
C ASN A 106 1.44 -2.96 -17.61
N LEU A 107 1.16 -2.08 -16.65
CA LEU A 107 1.48 -0.66 -16.72
C LEU A 107 2.95 -0.40 -16.39
N ALA A 108 3.58 0.50 -17.13
CA ALA A 108 4.94 0.97 -16.86
C ALA A 108 4.95 2.27 -16.03
N MET A 109 3.81 2.96 -15.96
CA MET A 109 3.55 4.13 -15.15
C MET A 109 2.03 4.26 -14.95
N LEU A 110 1.62 4.68 -13.76
CA LEU A 110 0.27 5.16 -13.50
C LEU A 110 0.33 6.12 -12.32
N LYS A 111 -0.43 7.20 -12.38
CA LYS A 111 -0.67 8.05 -11.22
C LYS A 111 -2.16 8.09 -10.91
N ILE A 112 -2.53 7.83 -9.67
CA ILE A 112 -3.89 8.01 -9.14
C ILE A 112 -3.80 9.00 -7.98
N LYS A 113 -4.59 10.08 -8.02
CA LYS A 113 -4.57 11.11 -6.98
C LYS A 113 -5.96 11.68 -6.68
N GLU A 114 -6.20 12.02 -5.41
CA GLU A 114 -7.32 12.90 -4.97
C GLU A 114 -8.71 12.31 -5.24
N PHE A 115 -8.89 11.03 -4.96
CA PHE A 115 -10.19 10.35 -4.99
C PHE A 115 -10.65 9.88 -3.61
N THR A 116 -11.96 9.86 -3.42
CA THR A 116 -12.62 8.98 -2.45
C THR A 116 -13.12 7.74 -3.17
N ILE A 117 -12.75 6.56 -2.68
CA ILE A 117 -13.04 5.25 -3.29
C ILE A 117 -13.80 4.40 -2.26
N VAL A 118 -15.07 4.13 -2.55
CA VAL A 118 -16.00 3.58 -1.56
C VAL A 118 -16.85 2.45 -2.07
N ASP A 119 -17.27 1.59 -1.14
CA ASP A 119 -18.28 0.56 -1.36
C ASP A 119 -17.98 -0.38 -2.55
N GLY A 120 -16.70 -0.62 -2.85
CA GLY A 120 -16.27 -1.61 -3.84
C GLY A 120 -15.32 -2.65 -3.28
N ALA A 121 -14.50 -3.22 -4.17
CA ALA A 121 -13.76 -4.46 -3.95
C ALA A 121 -14.67 -5.68 -3.79
N THR A 122 -14.33 -6.78 -4.46
CA THR A 122 -14.95 -8.09 -4.26
C THR A 122 -13.90 -9.14 -4.51
N VAL A 123 -13.82 -10.15 -3.64
CA VAL A 123 -12.88 -11.26 -3.77
C VAL A 123 -12.91 -11.82 -5.21
N PRO A 124 -11.76 -11.97 -5.89
CA PRO A 124 -10.39 -11.81 -5.37
C PRO A 124 -9.79 -10.40 -5.46
N ASP A 125 -10.51 -9.43 -6.03
CA ASP A 125 -9.99 -8.11 -6.37
C ASP A 125 -10.14 -7.08 -5.25
N GLY A 126 -9.17 -6.16 -5.21
CA GLY A 126 -9.24 -4.97 -4.37
C GLY A 126 -10.02 -3.82 -5.02
N ALA A 127 -10.14 -2.70 -4.30
CA ALA A 127 -10.73 -1.48 -4.86
C ALA A 127 -9.81 -0.89 -5.94
N ILE A 128 -8.51 -0.86 -5.68
CA ILE A 128 -7.48 -0.70 -6.72
C ILE A 128 -6.70 -2.01 -6.81
N THR A 129 -6.76 -2.66 -7.96
CA THR A 129 -5.97 -3.86 -8.27
C THR A 129 -4.91 -3.54 -9.30
N LEU A 130 -3.64 -3.83 -8.98
CA LEU A 130 -2.50 -3.63 -9.87
C LEU A 130 -1.82 -4.97 -10.16
N VAL A 131 -1.73 -5.34 -11.44
CA VAL A 131 -1.17 -6.63 -11.88
C VAL A 131 -0.02 -6.41 -12.85
N GLY A 132 1.12 -7.06 -12.60
CA GLY A 132 2.25 -7.05 -13.56
C GLY A 132 2.82 -5.66 -13.85
N SER A 133 2.61 -4.71 -12.94
CA SER A 133 2.82 -3.28 -13.19
C SER A 133 3.98 -2.68 -12.40
N ARG A 134 4.50 -1.54 -12.85
CA ARG A 134 5.62 -0.84 -12.20
C ARG A 134 5.49 0.67 -12.24
N ASN A 135 6.24 1.33 -11.34
CA ASN A 135 6.32 2.80 -11.24
C ASN A 135 4.95 3.47 -11.08
N ILE A 136 4.11 2.92 -10.20
CA ILE A 136 2.77 3.45 -9.94
C ILE A 136 2.80 4.31 -8.67
N THR A 137 2.12 5.46 -8.72
CA THR A 137 1.90 6.33 -7.57
C THR A 137 0.42 6.44 -7.25
N ILE A 138 0.05 6.16 -6.01
CA ILE A 138 -1.29 6.38 -5.45
C ILE A 138 -1.14 7.38 -4.30
N GLU A 139 -1.72 8.57 -4.42
CA GLU A 139 -1.52 9.64 -3.44
C GLU A 139 -2.80 10.39 -3.06
N ASP A 140 -2.88 10.81 -1.79
CA ASP A 140 -3.96 11.66 -1.28
C ASP A 140 -5.38 11.07 -1.52
N CYS A 141 -5.53 9.75 -1.43
CA CYS A 141 -6.81 9.05 -1.60
C CYS A 141 -7.48 8.69 -0.26
N TYR A 142 -8.80 8.58 -0.25
CA TYR A 142 -9.59 8.08 0.88
C TYR A 142 -10.30 6.79 0.49
N PHE A 143 -10.08 5.70 1.23
CA PHE A 143 -10.71 4.41 1.00
C PHE A 143 -11.63 4.08 2.16
N PHE A 144 -12.91 3.82 1.87
CA PHE A 144 -13.89 3.54 2.92
C PHE A 144 -14.88 2.43 2.57
N ASN A 145 -15.12 1.55 3.54
CA ASN A 145 -16.09 0.47 3.45
C ASN A 145 -15.92 -0.45 2.22
N ASN A 146 -14.67 -0.77 1.88
CA ASN A 146 -14.35 -1.71 0.81
C ASN A 146 -14.34 -3.16 1.35
N PHE A 147 -14.91 -4.10 0.59
CA PHE A 147 -15.23 -5.44 1.08
C PHE A 147 -14.05 -6.44 1.09
N TRP A 148 -12.94 -6.13 0.41
CA TRP A 148 -11.69 -6.91 0.44
C TRP A 148 -10.50 -6.00 0.74
N ALA A 149 -9.48 -5.98 -0.12
CA ALA A 149 -8.36 -5.05 -0.04
C ALA A 149 -8.70 -3.70 -0.67
N CYS A 150 -8.27 -2.59 -0.07
CA CYS A 150 -8.42 -1.28 -0.73
C CYS A 150 -7.41 -1.15 -1.87
N ILE A 151 -6.17 -1.56 -1.64
CA ILE A 151 -5.14 -1.66 -2.68
C ILE A 151 -4.59 -3.08 -2.65
N LEU A 152 -4.69 -3.76 -3.79
CA LEU A 152 -4.11 -5.08 -4.03
C LEU A 152 -3.04 -4.96 -5.11
N THR A 153 -1.82 -5.40 -4.80
CA THR A 153 -0.74 -5.47 -5.78
C THR A 153 -0.32 -6.91 -6.01
N TYR A 154 -0.26 -7.35 -7.26
CA TYR A 154 0.16 -8.70 -7.64
C TYR A 154 1.26 -8.66 -8.71
N ASN A 155 2.42 -9.23 -8.40
CA ASN A 155 3.58 -9.25 -9.31
C ASN A 155 3.98 -7.84 -9.78
N THR A 156 4.02 -6.88 -8.85
CA THR A 156 4.34 -5.48 -9.13
C THR A 156 5.69 -5.07 -8.56
N THR A 157 6.24 -3.97 -9.08
CA THR A 157 7.47 -3.40 -8.53
C THR A 157 7.48 -1.88 -8.51
N ASN A 158 8.14 -1.28 -7.52
CA ASN A 158 8.30 0.17 -7.43
C ASN A 158 6.94 0.91 -7.39
N ILE A 159 6.11 0.55 -6.41
CA ILE A 159 4.81 1.19 -6.18
C ILE A 159 4.93 2.12 -4.98
N LYS A 160 4.35 3.32 -5.11
CA LYS A 160 4.39 4.38 -4.11
C LYS A 160 2.97 4.69 -3.65
N ILE A 161 2.68 4.51 -2.36
CA ILE A 161 1.36 4.76 -1.77
C ILE A 161 1.52 5.78 -0.65
N SER A 162 0.74 6.86 -0.66
CA SER A 162 0.99 7.93 0.30
C SER A 162 -0.09 8.91 0.62
N ASN A 163 -0.03 9.43 1.85
CA ASN A 163 -1.02 10.37 2.37
C ASN A 163 -2.45 9.83 2.19
N CYS A 164 -2.59 8.51 2.11
CA CYS A 164 -3.86 7.85 1.95
C CYS A 164 -4.44 7.52 3.33
N THR A 165 -5.77 7.55 3.42
CA THR A 165 -6.47 7.04 4.60
C THR A 165 -7.30 5.85 4.18
N PHE A 166 -7.15 4.76 4.91
CA PHE A 166 -7.93 3.54 4.82
C PHE A 166 -8.80 3.51 6.07
N ASP A 167 -10.11 3.54 5.89
CA ASP A 167 -11.05 3.60 6.99
C ASP A 167 -12.17 2.55 6.89
N THR A 168 -12.31 1.70 7.91
CA THR A 168 -13.40 0.72 8.03
C THR A 168 -13.43 -0.25 6.84
N ASN A 169 -12.28 -0.83 6.49
CA ASN A 169 -12.16 -1.83 5.42
C ASN A 169 -11.76 -3.21 5.97
N LEU A 170 -11.88 -4.26 5.16
CA LEU A 170 -11.37 -5.58 5.55
C LEU A 170 -9.83 -5.60 5.55
N ILE A 171 -9.22 -5.21 4.43
CA ILE A 171 -7.76 -5.07 4.31
C ILE A 171 -7.44 -3.69 3.75
N GLY A 172 -6.54 -2.94 4.41
CA GLY A 172 -6.05 -1.67 3.88
C GLY A 172 -5.22 -1.90 2.62
N ILE A 173 -4.08 -2.59 2.75
CA ILE A 173 -3.19 -2.91 1.63
C ILE A 173 -2.79 -4.39 1.64
N GLU A 174 -2.94 -5.05 0.49
CA GLU A 174 -2.49 -6.41 0.22
C GLU A 174 -1.36 -6.42 -0.82
N ILE A 175 -0.23 -7.03 -0.47
CA ILE A 175 0.99 -7.04 -1.29
C ILE A 175 1.42 -8.48 -1.59
N ASP A 176 1.20 -8.91 -2.82
CA ASP A 176 1.39 -10.28 -3.26
C ASP A 176 2.43 -10.39 -4.37
N TYR A 177 3.42 -11.27 -4.16
CA TYR A 177 4.51 -11.54 -5.11
C TYR A 177 5.20 -10.26 -5.64
N SER A 178 5.22 -9.20 -4.84
CA SER A 178 5.62 -7.87 -5.27
C SER A 178 6.87 -7.41 -4.51
N CYS A 179 7.57 -6.43 -5.06
CA CYS A 179 8.78 -5.92 -4.42
C CYS A 179 8.92 -4.40 -4.50
N ASN A 180 9.62 -3.83 -3.52
CA ASN A 180 9.89 -2.40 -3.47
C ASN A 180 8.57 -1.57 -3.47
N ILE A 181 7.65 -1.93 -2.58
CA ILE A 181 6.44 -1.14 -2.32
C ILE A 181 6.73 -0.17 -1.18
N ALA A 182 6.59 1.13 -1.44
CA ALA A 182 6.83 2.20 -0.47
C ALA A 182 5.51 2.83 -0.03
N ILE A 183 5.17 2.64 1.24
CA ILE A 183 3.97 3.18 1.88
C ILE A 183 4.42 4.22 2.89
N TYR A 184 3.99 5.48 2.73
CA TYR A 184 4.40 6.56 3.62
C TYR A 184 3.27 7.50 4.01
N ARG A 185 3.24 7.90 5.29
CA ARG A 185 2.25 8.86 5.80
C ARG A 185 0.81 8.44 5.54
N CYS A 186 0.53 7.14 5.64
CA CYS A 186 -0.82 6.61 5.51
C CYS A 186 -1.46 6.37 6.88
N ASP A 187 -2.77 6.54 6.94
CA ASP A 187 -3.58 6.27 8.13
C ASP A 187 -4.48 5.06 7.88
N PHE A 188 -4.38 4.05 8.73
CA PHE A 188 -5.22 2.84 8.74
C PHE A 188 -6.12 2.92 9.98
N LEU A 189 -7.41 3.15 9.75
CA LEU A 189 -8.42 3.49 10.75
C LEU A 189 -9.48 2.39 10.75
N ARG A 190 -9.61 1.63 11.84
CA ARG A 190 -10.69 0.62 11.96
C ARG A 190 -10.71 -0.45 10.85
N ASP A 191 -9.62 -0.63 10.12
CA ASP A 191 -9.49 -1.76 9.18
C ASP A 191 -9.31 -3.06 9.97
N VAL A 192 -9.84 -4.19 9.50
CA VAL A 192 -9.62 -5.48 10.17
C VAL A 192 -8.14 -5.86 10.11
N VAL A 193 -7.52 -5.71 8.93
CA VAL A 193 -6.07 -5.84 8.73
C VAL A 193 -5.55 -4.58 8.04
N GLY A 194 -4.60 -3.87 8.66
CA GLY A 194 -4.01 -2.68 8.04
C GLY A 194 -3.19 -3.03 6.80
N MET A 195 -2.22 -3.93 6.93
CA MET A 195 -1.44 -4.43 5.81
C MET A 195 -1.19 -5.94 5.90
N TYR A 196 -1.39 -6.62 4.78
CA TYR A 196 -1.02 -8.02 4.57
C TYR A 196 0.00 -8.15 3.44
N THR A 197 1.01 -9.01 3.61
CA THR A 197 1.97 -9.31 2.54
C THR A 197 2.16 -10.81 2.35
N TYR A 198 2.29 -11.24 1.10
CA TYR A 198 2.55 -12.62 0.73
C TYR A 198 3.67 -12.73 -0.32
N PHE A 199 4.69 -13.54 -0.04
CA PHE A 199 5.85 -13.77 -0.94
C PHE A 199 6.46 -12.49 -1.51
N SER A 200 6.57 -11.45 -0.69
CA SER A 200 6.97 -10.12 -1.13
C SER A 200 8.27 -9.67 -0.47
N SER A 201 8.96 -8.69 -1.06
CA SER A 201 10.27 -8.28 -0.57
C SER A 201 10.58 -6.78 -0.68
N PHE A 202 11.47 -6.28 0.17
CA PHE A 202 11.95 -4.89 0.14
C PHE A 202 10.85 -3.82 0.29
N ASN A 203 9.73 -4.17 0.93
CA ASN A 203 8.63 -3.23 1.18
C ASN A 203 8.94 -2.32 2.36
N ARG A 204 8.58 -1.04 2.25
CA ARG A 204 8.94 0.00 3.23
C ARG A 204 7.68 0.69 3.74
N LEU A 205 7.47 0.67 5.05
CA LEU A 205 6.40 1.41 5.73
C LEU A 205 7.03 2.47 6.61
N LEU A 206 6.73 3.72 6.31
CA LEU A 206 7.36 4.88 6.94
C LEU A 206 6.29 5.85 7.44
N GLU A 207 6.34 6.23 8.72
CA GLU A 207 5.47 7.29 9.24
C GLU A 207 3.98 7.00 9.01
N CYS A 208 3.56 5.74 9.14
CA CYS A 208 2.15 5.37 9.03
C CYS A 208 1.50 5.28 10.42
N ASN A 209 0.19 5.50 10.49
CA ASN A 209 -0.60 5.32 11.70
C ASN A 209 -1.54 4.13 11.53
N PHE A 210 -1.53 3.22 12.49
CA PHE A 210 -2.51 2.15 12.65
C PHE A 210 -3.27 2.48 13.92
N ASN A 211 -4.52 2.93 13.80
CA ASN A 211 -5.28 3.48 14.91
C ASN A 211 -6.67 2.84 15.05
N HIS A 212 -7.02 2.46 16.28
CA HIS A 212 -8.30 1.92 16.75
C HIS A 212 -8.68 0.52 16.27
N ASP A 213 -8.91 -0.38 17.25
CA ASP A 213 -9.57 -1.71 17.22
C ASP A 213 -9.34 -2.62 16.01
N SER A 214 -8.38 -2.27 15.17
CA SER A 214 -7.88 -3.12 14.10
C SER A 214 -7.37 -4.40 14.73
N ASP A 215 -7.86 -5.51 14.20
CA ASP A 215 -7.52 -6.82 14.72
C ASP A 215 -6.03 -7.08 14.47
N ALA A 216 -5.53 -6.77 13.26
CA ALA A 216 -4.12 -6.83 12.91
C ALA A 216 -3.61 -5.55 12.24
N GLY A 217 -2.44 -5.05 12.70
CA GLY A 217 -1.76 -3.91 12.06
C GLY A 217 -1.03 -4.35 10.80
N ILE A 218 0.06 -5.09 10.97
CA ILE A 218 0.87 -5.63 9.87
C ILE A 218 0.98 -7.15 10.00
N TYR A 219 0.68 -7.88 8.93
CA TYR A 219 0.95 -9.31 8.83
C TYR A 219 1.84 -9.64 7.63
N LEU A 220 3.02 -10.20 7.90
CA LEU A 220 3.97 -10.63 6.87
C LEU A 220 3.96 -12.16 6.72
N LYS A 221 3.69 -12.67 5.51
CA LYS A 221 3.72 -14.11 5.22
C LYS A 221 4.72 -14.40 4.09
N ASN A 222 5.66 -15.31 4.35
CA ASN A 222 6.73 -15.66 3.40
C ASN A 222 7.47 -14.44 2.80
N SER A 223 7.54 -13.34 3.55
CA SER A 223 8.03 -12.05 3.06
C SER A 223 9.35 -11.68 3.74
N VAL A 224 10.24 -11.03 3.00
CA VAL A 224 11.61 -10.77 3.46
C VAL A 224 12.04 -9.33 3.24
N PHE A 225 12.97 -8.85 4.06
CA PHE A 225 13.57 -7.52 3.91
C PHE A 225 12.56 -6.36 3.94
N SER A 226 11.42 -6.52 4.61
CA SER A 226 10.52 -5.41 4.89
C SER A 226 11.11 -4.47 5.94
N PHE A 227 10.90 -3.17 5.77
CA PHE A 227 11.40 -2.12 6.66
C PHE A 227 10.24 -1.30 7.21
N VAL A 228 9.98 -1.40 8.51
CA VAL A 228 8.91 -0.68 9.21
C VAL A 228 9.53 0.31 10.19
N TYR A 229 9.38 1.61 9.91
CA TYR A 229 10.07 2.67 10.61
C TYR A 229 9.16 3.83 10.96
N HIS A 230 9.25 4.27 12.21
CA HIS A 230 8.54 5.46 12.67
C HIS A 230 7.03 5.38 12.49
N CYS A 231 6.45 4.19 12.58
CA CYS A 231 5.00 3.98 12.54
C CYS A 231 4.38 3.99 13.95
N ASN A 232 3.13 4.39 14.03
CA ASN A 232 2.34 4.33 15.26
C ASN A 232 1.37 3.16 15.19
N PHE A 233 1.42 2.28 16.19
CA PHE A 233 0.36 1.32 16.47
C PHE A 233 -0.34 1.76 17.75
N ILE A 234 -1.58 2.23 17.62
CA ILE A 234 -2.38 2.82 18.70
C ILE A 234 -3.69 2.04 18.80
N HIS A 235 -3.94 1.45 19.97
CA HIS A 235 -5.10 0.60 20.23
C HIS A 235 -5.27 -0.57 19.23
N THR A 236 -4.15 -1.07 18.67
CA THR A 236 -4.16 -2.23 17.76
C THR A 236 -4.03 -3.52 18.57
N LYS A 237 -4.91 -4.51 18.36
CA LYS A 237 -4.91 -5.77 19.14
C LYS A 237 -3.67 -6.62 18.83
N LEU A 238 -3.35 -6.79 17.55
CA LEU A 238 -2.13 -7.43 17.08
C LEU A 238 -1.33 -6.47 16.18
N PRO A 239 -0.50 -5.58 16.74
CA PRO A 239 0.21 -4.55 15.98
C PRO A 239 1.03 -5.10 14.81
N ALA A 240 1.73 -6.20 15.04
CA ALA A 240 2.52 -6.88 14.02
C ALA A 240 2.60 -8.38 14.32
N TYR A 241 2.51 -9.19 13.28
CA TYR A 241 2.76 -10.62 13.30
C TYR A 241 3.42 -11.05 12.00
N PHE A 242 4.09 -12.20 12.01
CA PHE A 242 4.68 -12.72 10.78
C PHE A 242 4.83 -14.24 10.80
N THR A 243 4.81 -14.85 9.62
CA THR A 243 5.00 -16.28 9.40
C THR A 243 6.00 -16.51 8.28
N ASN A 244 6.99 -17.38 8.51
CA ASN A 244 8.04 -17.72 7.52
C ASN A 244 8.69 -16.50 6.88
N SER A 245 8.81 -15.43 7.64
CA SER A 245 9.26 -14.12 7.18
C SER A 245 10.55 -13.74 7.90
N PHE A 246 11.55 -13.31 7.14
CA PHE A 246 12.94 -13.22 7.62
C PHE A 246 13.57 -11.89 7.22
N PHE A 247 14.59 -11.48 7.99
CA PHE A 247 15.38 -10.27 7.71
C PHE A 247 14.55 -8.97 7.64
N ASN A 248 13.39 -8.94 8.29
CA ASN A 248 12.58 -7.74 8.42
C ASN A 248 13.13 -6.85 9.53
N ILE A 249 13.11 -5.54 9.31
CA ILE A 249 13.67 -4.55 10.22
C ILE A 249 12.53 -3.69 10.75
N TRP A 250 12.51 -3.54 12.06
CA TRP A 250 11.57 -2.74 12.81
C TRP A 250 12.36 -1.75 13.65
N ASN A 251 12.09 -0.46 13.53
CA ASN A 251 12.86 0.52 14.27
C ASN A 251 12.06 1.79 14.53
N LYS A 252 12.16 2.33 15.75
CA LYS A 252 11.50 3.58 16.14
C LYS A 252 9.99 3.57 15.92
N ASN A 253 9.31 2.44 16.14
CA ASN A 253 7.85 2.42 16.10
C ASN A 253 7.25 2.61 17.50
N TYR A 254 6.05 3.19 17.57
CA TYR A 254 5.27 3.27 18.80
C TYR A 254 4.32 2.06 18.90
N TRP A 255 4.28 1.38 20.06
CA TRP A 255 3.64 0.07 20.21
C TRP A 255 2.58 0.04 21.32
N ASN A 256 1.45 0.72 21.09
CA ASN A 256 0.30 0.96 21.98
C ASN A 256 0.61 1.72 23.27
N ARG A 257 1.83 1.57 23.80
CA ARG A 257 2.29 2.18 25.05
C ARG A 257 3.74 2.61 24.93
N PRO A 258 4.20 3.58 25.74
CA PRO A 258 5.60 3.94 25.84
C PRO A 258 6.50 2.74 26.15
N ARG A 259 7.69 2.68 25.54
CA ARG A 259 8.67 1.62 25.80
C ARG A 259 10.08 2.20 25.98
N ILE A 260 10.87 1.51 26.79
CA ILE A 260 12.30 1.81 27.03
C ILE A 260 13.16 0.64 26.53
N LEU A 261 12.68 -0.59 26.74
CA LEU A 261 13.34 -1.81 26.26
C LEU A 261 12.89 -2.15 24.83
N PRO A 262 13.71 -2.91 24.09
CA PRO A 262 13.33 -3.45 22.79
C PRO A 262 11.96 -4.13 22.81
N LYS A 263 11.18 -3.95 21.75
CA LYS A 263 9.88 -4.58 21.57
C LYS A 263 10.05 -5.89 20.81
N ILE A 264 9.69 -7.00 21.46
CA ILE A 264 9.53 -8.30 20.82
C ILE A 264 8.30 -8.30 19.92
N ILE A 265 8.51 -8.64 18.66
CA ILE A 265 7.48 -8.84 17.64
C ILE A 265 7.41 -10.35 17.42
N ARG A 266 6.25 -10.93 17.73
CA ARG A 266 6.05 -12.38 17.68
C ARG A 266 5.78 -12.81 16.25
N GLY A 267 6.25 -14.01 15.92
CA GLY A 267 5.89 -14.70 14.70
C GLY A 267 6.22 -16.18 14.82
N GLU A 268 6.25 -16.85 13.68
CA GLU A 268 6.49 -18.28 13.64
C GLU A 268 7.19 -18.71 12.35
N ILE A 269 7.88 -19.84 12.44
CA ILE A 269 8.36 -20.62 11.31
C ILE A 269 7.44 -21.83 11.20
N VAL A 270 6.66 -21.88 10.11
CA VAL A 270 5.74 -22.95 9.79
C VAL A 270 6.44 -23.93 8.85
N THR A 271 6.57 -25.16 9.32
CA THR A 271 7.04 -26.32 8.54
C THR A 271 5.90 -27.31 8.39
N ASN A 272 6.01 -28.28 7.47
CA ASN A 272 4.92 -29.24 7.18
C ASN A 272 4.29 -29.91 8.41
N ASN A 273 5.03 -30.08 9.51
CA ASN A 273 4.55 -30.82 10.68
C ASN A 273 4.61 -30.04 12.01
N LYS A 274 5.12 -28.79 12.03
CA LYS A 274 5.33 -28.01 13.27
C LYS A 274 5.38 -26.51 13.02
N ASN A 275 4.85 -25.75 13.98
CA ASN A 275 5.06 -24.31 14.12
C ASN A 275 6.11 -24.06 15.20
N ILE A 276 7.20 -23.40 14.82
CA ILE A 276 8.29 -23.03 15.72
C ILE A 276 8.15 -21.54 16.03
N PRO A 277 8.00 -21.14 17.31
CA PRO A 277 7.97 -19.73 17.67
C PRO A 277 9.21 -19.00 17.16
N TRP A 278 9.00 -17.84 16.53
CA TRP A 278 10.06 -16.95 16.04
C TRP A 278 9.78 -15.53 16.50
N PHE A 279 10.79 -14.66 16.45
CA PHE A 279 10.59 -13.26 16.80
C PHE A 279 11.50 -12.33 16.02
N ASN A 280 11.05 -11.09 15.87
CA ASN A 280 11.88 -9.95 15.49
C ASN A 280 11.92 -8.98 16.67
N LEU A 281 12.83 -8.00 16.61
CA LEU A 281 12.95 -6.95 17.60
C LEU A 281 12.83 -5.59 16.92
N ASP A 282 12.02 -4.72 17.50
CA ASP A 282 12.24 -3.28 17.38
C ASP A 282 13.18 -2.87 18.50
N TRP A 283 14.41 -2.52 18.16
CA TRP A 283 15.46 -2.19 19.12
C TRP A 283 15.27 -0.83 19.81
N HIS A 284 14.56 0.10 19.16
CA HIS A 284 14.44 1.48 19.64
C HIS A 284 12.98 1.95 19.63
N PRO A 285 12.04 1.26 20.30
CA PRO A 285 10.64 1.63 20.25
C PRO A 285 10.42 3.03 20.86
N LEU A 286 9.46 3.77 20.32
CA LEU A 286 9.15 5.13 20.75
C LEU A 286 8.46 5.16 22.12
N ARG A 287 8.67 6.27 22.85
CA ARG A 287 8.01 6.56 24.13
C ARG A 287 6.69 7.31 23.98
N SER A 288 6.51 8.00 22.87
CA SER A 288 5.28 8.69 22.53
C SER A 288 4.94 8.37 21.07
N PRO A 289 3.65 8.39 20.69
CA PRO A 289 3.30 8.39 19.28
C PRO A 289 4.01 9.55 18.59
N TYR A 290 4.50 9.33 17.37
CA TYR A 290 5.00 10.45 16.58
C TYR A 290 3.80 11.29 16.13
N THR A 291 3.89 12.61 16.28
CA THR A 291 2.85 13.52 15.80
C THR A 291 3.13 13.84 14.35
N GLN A 292 2.24 13.47 13.43
CA GLN A 292 2.28 14.07 12.11
C GLN A 292 2.02 15.57 12.30
N THR A 293 2.95 16.43 11.89
CA THR A 293 2.61 17.84 11.64
C THR A 293 1.57 17.84 10.54
N LEU A 294 0.30 17.85 10.93
CA LEU A 294 -0.83 17.98 10.04
C LEU A 294 -0.63 19.28 9.25
N LEU A 295 -0.63 19.17 7.92
CA LEU A 295 -0.94 20.31 7.04
C LEU A 295 -2.44 20.69 7.11
N ASN A 296 -3.18 20.23 8.12
CA ASN A 296 -4.61 20.44 8.26
C ASN A 296 -5.00 20.92 9.68
N PRO A 297 -5.15 22.23 9.93
CA PRO A 297 -5.37 22.79 11.27
C PRO A 297 -6.79 22.60 11.84
N ARG A 298 -7.62 21.69 11.30
CA ARG A 298 -9.04 21.54 11.72
C ARG A 298 -9.37 20.30 12.57
N LEU A 299 -8.41 19.44 12.91
CA LEU A 299 -8.67 18.23 13.72
C LEU A 299 -8.12 18.26 15.16
N THR A 300 -7.54 19.37 15.62
CA THR A 300 -7.02 19.50 17.00
C THR A 300 -8.04 19.99 18.03
N LYS A 301 -9.32 20.17 17.66
CA LYS A 301 -10.33 20.76 18.56
C LYS A 301 -11.16 19.80 19.41
N SER A 302 -10.98 18.48 19.33
CA SER A 302 -11.79 17.52 20.11
C SER A 302 -10.98 16.65 21.08
N ALA A 303 -9.75 17.03 21.43
CA ALA A 303 -8.92 16.28 22.38
C ALA A 303 -8.71 16.97 23.74
N ASN A 304 -9.44 18.06 24.03
CA ASN A 304 -9.35 18.80 25.29
C ASN A 304 -10.74 19.29 25.79
N GLU A 305 -11.77 18.44 25.67
CA GLU A 305 -13.01 18.56 26.45
C GLU A 305 -13.39 17.21 27.05
#